data_AF-A0A1E4IAN2-F1
#
_entry.id   AF-A0A1E4IAN2-F1
#
_cell.length_a   1.000
_cell.length_b   1.000
_cell.length_c   1.000
_cell.angle_alpha   90.00
_cell.angle_beta   90.00
_cell.angle_gamma   90.00
#
_symmetry.space_group_name_H-M   'P 1'
#
loop_
_entity.id
_entity.type
_entity.pdbx_description
1 polymer ?
#
loop_
_entity_poly.entity_id
_entity_poly.type
_entity_poly.pdbx_seq_one_letter_code
_entity_poly.pdbx_strand_id
1 'polypeptide(L)'
;MTQVKPGILIVGTADTKADELLFMKQCIEEGGGSAAIMDVGVLGRPRFAPEFPNTEVAFAAGTTIEAIAALGDENAAMTKMAEGAVALALRLYGQGRVHGLLALGGTMGTDLALDVTAALPLGMPKFVVSTVAYSHLIPPDRIAPDLMMILWAGGLYGLNAICRSILAQAAGAVLGACRAVQALPQERPLVAISSLGSSNLRYMLPLKPALEQRGYEVAVFHSTGMGGQAIEALAAQKRLAAVLDLCLQEVGNEVHGSVVTSGPRRLETAGALGIPQIVAPGALDMIDMQTWKPRPEAYGERPYHAHNRLIASVSMTPEERRQAARVVGDKLARAKGPVAFVLPRGGIQGWDREGQPLHDPQGLAAMHEALRGAVRSPVEFSEVDAHINDAAFADTVLAIFDRWVAEGKIAPGKELA
;
A
#
# COMPACT_ATOMS: atom_id res chain seq x y z
N MET A 1 10.65 -27.14 -18.39
CA MET A 1 10.18 -26.99 -16.99
C MET A 1 8.72 -27.40 -16.96
N THR A 2 8.34 -28.43 -16.21
CA THR A 2 6.93 -28.76 -15.99
C THR A 2 6.28 -27.58 -15.28
N GLN A 3 5.38 -26.89 -15.96
CA GLN A 3 4.67 -25.73 -15.41
C GLN A 3 3.90 -26.22 -14.19
N VAL A 4 4.25 -25.73 -12.99
CA VAL A 4 3.55 -26.08 -11.76
C VAL A 4 2.09 -25.69 -11.95
N LYS A 5 1.18 -26.64 -11.72
CA LYS A 5 -0.26 -26.40 -11.79
C LYS A 5 -0.62 -25.32 -10.75
N PRO A 6 -1.08 -24.12 -11.14
CA PRO A 6 -1.35 -23.06 -10.17
C PRO A 6 -2.42 -23.48 -9.17
N GLY A 7 -2.14 -23.27 -7.89
CA GLY A 7 -3.08 -23.47 -6.79
C GLY A 7 -3.78 -22.17 -6.41
N ILE A 8 -5.10 -22.13 -6.45
CA ILE A 8 -5.89 -20.95 -6.09
C ILE A 8 -6.63 -21.21 -4.79
N LEU A 9 -6.47 -20.30 -3.83
CA LEU A 9 -7.27 -20.30 -2.61
C LEU A 9 -8.56 -19.51 -2.85
N ILE A 10 -9.69 -20.19 -2.77
CA ILE A 10 -11.01 -19.56 -2.85
C ILE A 10 -11.48 -19.27 -1.42
N VAL A 11 -11.79 -18.02 -1.10
CA VAL A 11 -12.23 -17.60 0.24
C VAL A 11 -13.66 -17.10 0.19
N GLY A 12 -14.53 -17.63 1.05
CA GLY A 12 -15.91 -17.14 1.19
C GLY A 12 -16.72 -17.91 2.22
N THR A 13 -17.95 -17.46 2.46
CA THR A 13 -18.86 -18.04 3.46
C THR A 13 -19.61 -19.24 2.87
N ALA A 14 -19.12 -20.45 3.14
CA ALA A 14 -19.61 -21.66 2.46
C ALA A 14 -21.00 -22.11 2.95
N ASP A 15 -21.46 -21.61 4.10
CA ASP A 15 -22.81 -21.79 4.62
C ASP A 15 -23.89 -21.09 3.78
N THR A 16 -23.55 -19.96 3.16
CA THR A 16 -24.48 -19.09 2.44
C THR A 16 -24.21 -19.04 0.93
N LYS A 17 -22.98 -19.30 0.51
CA LYS A 17 -22.50 -19.13 -0.87
C LYS A 17 -21.91 -20.40 -1.48
N ALA A 18 -22.40 -21.56 -1.06
CA ALA A 18 -21.86 -22.85 -1.48
C ALA A 18 -21.83 -23.03 -3.01
N ASP A 19 -22.93 -22.71 -3.69
CA ASP A 19 -23.06 -22.90 -5.13
C ASP A 19 -22.07 -22.03 -5.90
N GLU A 20 -21.89 -20.77 -5.47
CA GLU A 20 -20.94 -19.83 -6.04
C GLU A 20 -19.49 -20.26 -5.86
N LEU A 21 -19.11 -20.71 -4.66
CA LEU A 21 -17.75 -21.17 -4.36
C LEU A 21 -17.40 -22.42 -5.18
N LEU A 22 -18.33 -23.38 -5.25
CA LEU A 22 -18.16 -24.60 -6.05
C LEU A 22 -18.09 -24.28 -7.55
N PHE A 23 -18.86 -23.32 -8.03
CA PHE A 23 -18.80 -22.89 -9.43
C PHE A 23 -17.45 -22.25 -9.78
N MET A 24 -16.93 -21.35 -8.93
CA MET A 24 -15.59 -20.78 -9.13
C MET A 24 -14.50 -21.87 -9.10
N LYS A 25 -14.61 -22.82 -8.18
CA LYS A 25 -13.70 -23.98 -8.10
C LYS A 25 -13.71 -24.78 -9.41
N GLN A 26 -14.89 -25.12 -9.90
CA GLN A 26 -15.07 -25.81 -11.18
C GLN A 26 -14.39 -25.04 -12.33
N CYS A 27 -14.63 -23.74 -12.46
CA CYS A 27 -14.01 -22.93 -13.51
C CYS A 27 -12.47 -22.94 -13.45
N ILE A 28 -11.89 -22.90 -12.25
CA ILE A 28 -10.43 -22.96 -12.07
C ILE A 28 -9.89 -24.34 -12.47
N GLU A 29 -10.57 -25.40 -12.08
CA GLU A 29 -10.17 -26.78 -12.36
C GLU A 29 -10.28 -27.13 -13.85
N GLU A 30 -11.39 -26.76 -14.50
CA GLU A 30 -11.59 -26.86 -15.96
C GLU A 30 -10.54 -26.04 -16.72
N GLY A 31 -10.18 -24.88 -16.16
CA GLY A 31 -9.12 -24.04 -16.69
C GLY A 31 -7.72 -24.65 -16.57
N GLY A 32 -7.55 -25.80 -15.88
CA GLY A 32 -6.28 -26.49 -15.66
C GLY A 32 -5.52 -26.04 -14.41
N GLY A 33 -6.14 -25.26 -13.52
CA GLY A 33 -5.65 -24.92 -12.19
C GLY A 33 -6.11 -25.92 -11.12
N SER A 34 -5.63 -25.77 -9.90
CA SER A 34 -6.16 -26.47 -8.71
C SER A 34 -6.79 -25.44 -7.78
N ALA A 35 -7.89 -25.79 -7.11
CA ALA A 35 -8.56 -24.88 -6.20
C ALA A 35 -8.86 -25.54 -4.85
N ALA A 36 -8.63 -24.78 -3.78
CA ALA A 36 -9.00 -25.15 -2.43
C ALA A 36 -9.91 -24.08 -1.84
N ILE A 37 -11.00 -24.47 -1.20
CA ILE A 37 -11.96 -23.56 -0.60
C ILE A 37 -11.65 -23.42 0.90
N MET A 38 -11.52 -22.18 1.34
CA MET A 38 -11.46 -21.76 2.73
C MET A 38 -12.82 -21.17 3.12
N ASP A 39 -13.48 -21.87 4.04
CA ASP A 39 -14.77 -21.45 4.58
C ASP A 39 -14.57 -20.48 5.74
N VAL A 40 -15.08 -19.27 5.57
CA VAL A 40 -15.07 -18.22 6.60
C VAL A 40 -16.48 -17.95 7.18
N GLY A 41 -17.44 -18.83 6.92
CA GLY A 41 -18.79 -18.77 7.51
C GLY A 41 -18.77 -19.08 9.00
N VAL A 42 -19.70 -18.48 9.75
CA VAL A 42 -19.74 -18.59 11.22
C VAL A 42 -20.91 -19.43 11.72
N LEU A 43 -22.09 -19.28 11.13
CA LEU A 43 -23.35 -19.74 11.73
C LEU A 43 -23.88 -21.04 11.11
N GLY A 44 -23.80 -21.18 9.79
CA GLY A 44 -24.37 -22.32 9.10
C GLY A 44 -23.37 -23.45 8.85
N ARG A 45 -23.91 -24.59 8.41
CA ARG A 45 -23.09 -25.71 7.93
C ARG A 45 -23.06 -25.69 6.40
N PRO A 46 -21.87 -25.77 5.78
CA PRO A 46 -21.77 -25.85 4.33
C PRO A 46 -22.37 -27.15 3.79
N ARG A 47 -22.84 -27.13 2.54
CA ARG A 47 -23.42 -28.30 1.84
C ARG A 47 -22.37 -29.27 1.29
N PHE A 48 -21.10 -28.95 1.47
CA PHE A 48 -19.94 -29.73 1.05
C PHE A 48 -18.86 -29.61 2.12
N ALA A 49 -17.80 -30.42 2.03
CA ALA A 49 -16.64 -30.33 2.91
C ALA A 49 -15.58 -29.41 2.29
N PRO A 50 -15.35 -28.18 2.81
CA PRO A 50 -14.29 -27.31 2.33
C PRO A 50 -12.92 -27.91 2.64
N GLU A 51 -11.91 -27.65 1.79
CA GLU A 51 -10.53 -28.08 2.06
C GLU A 51 -9.97 -27.46 3.34
N PHE A 52 -10.40 -26.23 3.66
CA PHE A 52 -10.10 -25.55 4.92
C PHE A 52 -11.42 -25.13 5.57
N PRO A 53 -11.97 -25.95 6.48
CA PRO A 53 -13.25 -25.65 7.14
C PRO A 53 -13.12 -24.47 8.11
N ASN A 54 -14.24 -23.81 8.42
CA ASN A 54 -14.28 -22.68 9.35
C ASN A 54 -13.73 -22.97 10.76
N THR A 55 -13.77 -24.22 11.20
CA THR A 55 -13.13 -24.67 12.45
C THR A 55 -11.61 -24.55 12.39
N GLU A 56 -10.98 -24.84 11.25
CA GLU A 56 -9.54 -24.65 11.06
C GLU A 56 -9.20 -23.16 10.98
N VAL A 57 -10.06 -22.35 10.36
CA VAL A 57 -9.92 -20.88 10.34
C VAL A 57 -9.98 -20.31 11.76
N ALA A 58 -10.99 -20.69 12.54
CA ALA A 58 -11.12 -20.26 13.93
C ALA A 58 -9.93 -20.71 14.79
N PHE A 59 -9.45 -21.94 14.59
CA PHE A 59 -8.26 -22.44 15.27
C PHE A 59 -7.00 -21.63 14.92
N ALA A 60 -6.84 -21.23 13.67
CA ALA A 60 -5.75 -20.37 13.24
C ALA A 60 -5.83 -18.95 13.84
N ALA A 61 -7.03 -18.49 14.21
CA ALA A 61 -7.25 -17.28 15.00
C ALA A 61 -7.01 -17.48 16.52
N GLY A 62 -6.58 -18.68 16.94
CA GLY A 62 -6.34 -19.01 18.35
C GLY A 62 -7.60 -19.23 19.17
N THR A 63 -8.73 -19.56 18.53
CA THR A 63 -10.03 -19.74 19.20
C THR A 63 -10.83 -20.90 18.58
N THR A 64 -12.13 -21.02 18.89
CA THR A 64 -13.03 -22.00 18.28
C THR A 64 -14.19 -21.32 17.56
N ILE A 65 -14.82 -22.03 16.63
CA ILE A 65 -15.96 -21.49 15.87
C ILE A 65 -17.14 -21.18 16.79
N GLU A 66 -17.33 -21.96 17.85
CA GLU A 66 -18.38 -21.75 18.86
C GLU A 66 -18.12 -20.48 19.66
N ALA A 67 -16.87 -20.20 20.03
CA ALA A 67 -16.50 -18.98 20.73
C ALA A 67 -16.70 -17.74 19.85
N ILE A 68 -16.37 -17.83 18.56
CA ILE A 68 -16.63 -16.76 17.58
C ILE A 68 -18.14 -16.53 17.42
N ALA A 69 -18.93 -17.59 17.26
CA ALA A 69 -20.38 -17.48 17.15
C ALA A 69 -21.02 -16.91 18.43
N ALA A 70 -20.47 -17.24 19.60
CA ALA A 70 -20.94 -16.74 20.90
C ALA A 70 -20.69 -15.24 21.12
N LEU A 71 -19.90 -14.57 20.28
CA LEU A 71 -19.74 -13.10 20.32
C LEU A 71 -21.06 -12.38 20.07
N GLY A 72 -21.98 -12.99 19.29
CA GLY A 72 -23.31 -12.42 19.01
C GLY A 72 -23.31 -11.13 18.18
N ASP A 73 -22.14 -10.73 17.66
CA ASP A 73 -21.94 -9.54 16.83
C ASP A 73 -21.24 -9.93 15.52
N GLU A 74 -21.85 -9.61 14.39
CA GLU A 74 -21.38 -10.01 13.07
C GLU A 74 -19.99 -9.42 12.75
N ASN A 75 -19.74 -8.16 13.14
CA ASN A 75 -18.47 -7.49 12.90
C ASN A 75 -17.34 -8.15 13.71
N ALA A 76 -17.54 -8.34 15.00
CA ALA A 76 -16.56 -8.98 15.87
C ALA A 76 -16.27 -10.42 15.41
N ALA A 77 -17.30 -11.17 15.00
CA ALA A 77 -17.15 -12.51 14.49
C ALA A 77 -16.34 -12.55 13.18
N MET A 78 -16.69 -11.71 12.21
CA MET A 78 -15.99 -11.66 10.92
C MET A 78 -14.55 -11.14 11.05
N THR A 79 -14.30 -10.19 11.95
CA THR A 79 -12.94 -9.73 12.28
C THR A 79 -12.08 -10.88 12.80
N LYS A 80 -12.62 -11.72 13.70
CA LYS A 80 -11.91 -12.90 14.19
C LYS A 80 -11.67 -13.96 13.11
N MET A 81 -12.64 -14.17 12.23
CA MET A 81 -12.46 -15.05 11.07
C MET A 81 -11.40 -14.50 10.11
N ALA A 82 -11.29 -13.18 9.95
CA ALA A 82 -10.26 -12.54 9.13
C ALA A 82 -8.84 -12.81 9.68
N GLU A 83 -8.64 -12.72 10.99
CA GLU A 83 -7.36 -13.07 11.64
C GLU A 83 -6.93 -14.51 11.31
N GLY A 84 -7.86 -15.46 11.42
CA GLY A 84 -7.61 -16.86 11.09
C GLY A 84 -7.37 -17.09 9.60
N ALA A 85 -8.14 -16.44 8.74
CA ALA A 85 -8.00 -16.54 7.29
C ALA A 85 -6.66 -15.98 6.81
N VAL A 86 -6.21 -14.86 7.37
CA VAL A 86 -4.88 -14.28 7.14
C VAL A 86 -3.79 -15.28 7.51
N ALA A 87 -3.84 -15.83 8.72
CA ALA A 87 -2.83 -16.77 9.21
C ALA A 87 -2.74 -18.03 8.31
N LEU A 88 -3.89 -18.59 7.91
CA LEU A 88 -3.93 -19.73 7.02
C LEU A 88 -3.46 -19.41 5.60
N ALA A 89 -3.90 -18.30 5.02
CA ALA A 89 -3.49 -17.89 3.67
C ALA A 89 -1.97 -17.70 3.59
N LEU A 90 -1.38 -17.03 4.57
CA LEU A 90 0.08 -16.86 4.68
C LEU A 90 0.80 -18.19 4.83
N ARG A 91 0.30 -19.10 5.67
CA ARG A 91 0.87 -20.43 5.87
C ARG A 91 0.85 -21.23 4.56
N LEU A 92 -0.28 -21.23 3.85
CA LEU A 92 -0.43 -21.96 2.58
C LEU A 92 0.46 -21.38 1.47
N TYR A 93 0.59 -20.05 1.43
CA TYR A 93 1.49 -19.37 0.50
C TYR A 93 2.95 -19.74 0.78
N GLY A 94 3.38 -19.66 2.04
CA GLY A 94 4.75 -20.02 2.45
C GLY A 94 5.11 -21.49 2.19
N GLN A 95 4.11 -22.37 2.12
CA GLN A 95 4.27 -23.78 1.75
C GLN A 95 4.29 -24.02 0.22
N GLY A 96 4.10 -22.98 -0.60
CA GLY A 96 3.97 -23.12 -2.06
C GLY A 96 2.70 -23.86 -2.51
N ARG A 97 1.68 -23.97 -1.64
CA ARG A 97 0.42 -24.66 -1.96
C ARG A 97 -0.56 -23.78 -2.71
N VAL A 98 -0.49 -22.46 -2.49
CA VAL A 98 -1.34 -21.47 -3.13
C VAL A 98 -0.48 -20.41 -3.81
N HIS A 99 -0.87 -20.05 -5.02
CA HIS A 99 -0.19 -19.16 -5.95
C HIS A 99 -1.04 -17.94 -6.28
N GLY A 100 -2.35 -18.01 -6.04
CA GLY A 100 -3.26 -16.88 -6.12
C GLY A 100 -4.44 -17.02 -5.16
N LEU A 101 -5.16 -15.92 -4.95
CA LEU A 101 -6.34 -15.85 -4.09
C LEU A 101 -7.54 -15.31 -4.86
N LEU A 102 -8.70 -15.93 -4.67
CA LEU A 102 -9.99 -15.50 -5.17
C LEU A 102 -11.00 -15.42 -4.02
N ALA A 103 -11.34 -14.22 -3.59
CA ALA A 103 -12.34 -14.03 -2.54
C ALA A 103 -13.69 -13.59 -3.14
N LEU A 104 -14.78 -14.02 -2.51
CA LEU A 104 -16.14 -13.67 -2.88
C LEU A 104 -16.89 -13.13 -1.66
N GLY A 105 -17.60 -12.01 -1.81
CA GLY A 105 -18.39 -11.49 -0.71
C GLY A 105 -19.34 -10.33 -1.01
N GLY A 106 -20.30 -10.16 -0.12
CA GLY A 106 -20.98 -8.88 0.10
C GLY A 106 -20.08 -7.90 0.85
N THR A 107 -20.65 -6.96 1.61
CA THR A 107 -19.85 -6.02 2.42
C THR A 107 -18.97 -6.75 3.45
N MET A 108 -19.53 -7.66 4.25
CA MET A 108 -18.78 -8.45 5.24
C MET A 108 -17.69 -9.33 4.62
N GLY A 109 -18.00 -10.07 3.55
CA GLY A 109 -17.00 -10.91 2.89
C GLY A 109 -15.89 -10.09 2.22
N THR A 110 -16.23 -8.90 1.72
CA THR A 110 -15.23 -7.96 1.17
C THR A 110 -14.34 -7.42 2.28
N ASP A 111 -14.91 -7.03 3.41
CA ASP A 111 -14.19 -6.54 4.58
C ASP A 111 -13.11 -7.53 5.04
N LEU A 112 -13.47 -8.79 5.24
CA LEU A 112 -12.53 -9.87 5.55
C LEU A 112 -11.48 -10.05 4.43
N ALA A 113 -11.91 -10.02 3.17
CA ALA A 113 -11.01 -10.22 2.04
C ALA A 113 -9.94 -9.13 1.92
N LEU A 114 -10.23 -7.89 2.31
CA LEU A 114 -9.24 -6.81 2.33
C LEU A 114 -8.08 -7.14 3.27
N ASP A 115 -8.35 -7.71 4.45
CA ASP A 115 -7.28 -8.09 5.39
C ASP A 115 -6.44 -9.26 4.85
N VAL A 116 -7.10 -10.29 4.29
CA VAL A 116 -6.40 -11.45 3.71
C VAL A 116 -5.52 -11.02 2.53
N THR A 117 -6.04 -10.15 1.65
CA THR A 117 -5.30 -9.68 0.48
C THR A 117 -4.15 -8.74 0.84
N ALA A 118 -4.32 -7.86 1.83
CA ALA A 118 -3.26 -6.97 2.31
C ALA A 118 -2.11 -7.73 3.00
N ALA A 119 -2.38 -8.88 3.62
CA ALA A 119 -1.36 -9.70 4.25
C ALA A 119 -0.47 -10.45 3.23
N LEU A 120 -1.04 -10.85 2.08
CA LEU A 120 -0.31 -11.58 1.04
C LEU A 120 0.66 -10.67 0.28
N PRO A 121 1.82 -11.18 -0.16
CA PRO A 121 2.89 -10.35 -0.69
C PRO A 121 2.55 -9.68 -2.02
N LEU A 122 3.24 -8.57 -2.29
CA LEU A 122 3.11 -7.83 -3.55
C LEU A 122 3.61 -8.71 -4.70
N GLY A 123 2.84 -8.77 -5.79
CA GLY A 123 3.10 -9.60 -6.96
C GLY A 123 2.42 -10.97 -6.93
N MET A 124 1.86 -11.41 -5.79
CA MET A 124 0.97 -12.57 -5.77
C MET A 124 -0.40 -12.17 -6.31
N PRO A 125 -0.95 -12.86 -7.33
CA PRO A 125 -2.28 -12.56 -7.85
C PRO A 125 -3.39 -12.67 -6.80
N LYS A 126 -4.12 -11.58 -6.59
CA LYS A 126 -5.24 -11.49 -5.65
C LYS A 126 -6.45 -10.89 -6.36
N PHE A 127 -7.59 -11.56 -6.25
CA PHE A 127 -8.80 -11.14 -6.93
C PHE A 127 -9.99 -11.18 -5.96
N VAL A 128 -10.77 -10.09 -5.90
CA VAL A 128 -11.99 -10.02 -5.08
C VAL A 128 -13.21 -9.80 -5.97
N VAL A 129 -14.19 -10.68 -5.86
CA VAL A 129 -15.53 -10.52 -6.44
C VAL A 129 -16.44 -9.96 -5.35
N SER A 130 -16.85 -8.71 -5.50
CA SER A 130 -17.54 -7.97 -4.43
C SER A 130 -18.79 -7.26 -4.92
N THR A 131 -19.86 -7.25 -4.11
CA THR A 131 -21.05 -6.42 -4.39
C THR A 131 -20.81 -4.92 -4.17
N VAL A 132 -19.66 -4.55 -3.59
CA VAL A 132 -19.23 -3.18 -3.34
C VAL A 132 -17.86 -2.88 -3.94
N ALA A 133 -17.46 -3.62 -4.98
CA ALA A 133 -16.21 -3.36 -5.69
C ALA A 133 -16.12 -1.90 -6.14
N TYR A 134 -14.98 -1.25 -5.88
CA TYR A 134 -14.72 0.17 -6.19
C TYR A 134 -15.65 1.18 -5.51
N SER A 135 -16.42 0.76 -4.50
CA SER A 135 -17.30 1.64 -3.73
C SER A 135 -16.48 2.58 -2.83
N HIS A 136 -17.00 3.79 -2.61
CA HIS A 136 -16.47 4.74 -1.63
C HIS A 136 -16.57 4.27 -0.17
N LEU A 137 -17.22 3.12 0.09
CA LEU A 137 -17.22 2.45 1.39
C LEU A 137 -15.89 1.75 1.70
N ILE A 138 -15.11 1.40 0.67
CA ILE A 138 -13.83 0.72 0.84
C ILE A 138 -12.78 1.78 1.19
N PRO A 139 -12.17 1.70 2.38
CA PRO A 139 -11.14 2.66 2.78
C PRO A 139 -9.86 2.42 1.94
N PRO A 140 -9.28 3.46 1.31
CA PRO A 140 -8.14 3.30 0.41
C PRO A 140 -6.91 2.64 1.04
N ASP A 141 -6.70 2.81 2.35
CA ASP A 141 -5.58 2.24 3.11
C ASP A 141 -5.67 0.73 3.36
N ARG A 142 -6.83 0.12 3.10
CA ARG A 142 -7.01 -1.34 3.20
C ARG A 142 -6.91 -2.08 1.87
N ILE A 143 -6.76 -1.36 0.76
CA ILE A 143 -6.66 -1.96 -0.57
C ILE A 143 -5.19 -2.36 -0.79
N ALA A 144 -4.93 -3.65 -1.05
CA ALA A 144 -3.57 -4.04 -1.43
C ALA A 144 -3.18 -3.39 -2.78
N PRO A 145 -1.94 -2.89 -2.95
CA PRO A 145 -1.54 -2.15 -4.16
C PRO A 145 -1.73 -2.86 -5.49
N ASP A 146 -1.74 -4.19 -5.49
CA ASP A 146 -1.90 -5.06 -6.65
C ASP A 146 -3.23 -5.85 -6.63
N LEU A 147 -4.20 -5.44 -5.81
CA LEU A 147 -5.51 -6.07 -5.74
C LEU A 147 -6.32 -5.82 -7.02
N MET A 148 -6.84 -6.90 -7.62
CA MET A 148 -7.86 -6.83 -8.66
C MET A 148 -9.25 -7.02 -8.05
N MET A 149 -10.23 -6.27 -8.54
CA MET A 149 -11.62 -6.41 -8.11
C MET A 149 -12.59 -6.45 -9.30
N ILE A 150 -13.72 -7.14 -9.14
CA ILE A 150 -14.86 -7.04 -10.06
C ILE A 150 -16.17 -6.89 -9.29
N LEU A 151 -17.09 -6.09 -9.84
CA LEU A 151 -18.43 -5.98 -9.28
C LEU A 151 -19.17 -7.30 -9.47
N TRP A 152 -19.69 -7.85 -8.39
CA TRP A 152 -20.54 -9.03 -8.42
C TRP A 152 -21.98 -8.69 -8.85
N ALA A 153 -22.14 -8.33 -10.13
CA ALA A 153 -23.41 -7.91 -10.69
C ALA A 153 -24.46 -9.03 -10.61
N GLY A 154 -25.64 -8.71 -10.07
CA GLY A 154 -26.76 -9.67 -9.93
C GLY A 154 -26.46 -10.83 -8.96
N GLY A 155 -25.42 -10.73 -8.14
CA GLY A 155 -24.89 -11.80 -7.30
C GLY A 155 -25.40 -11.86 -5.86
N LEU A 156 -26.46 -11.13 -5.51
CA LEU A 156 -26.88 -11.04 -4.11
C LEU A 156 -27.24 -12.43 -3.52
N TYR A 157 -27.86 -13.29 -4.33
CA TYR A 157 -28.29 -14.63 -3.92
C TYR A 157 -28.39 -15.60 -5.11
N GLY A 158 -27.60 -16.67 -5.06
CA GLY A 158 -27.68 -17.78 -5.99
C GLY A 158 -27.05 -17.54 -7.36
N LEU A 159 -26.96 -18.63 -8.13
CA LEU A 159 -26.38 -18.62 -9.47
C LEU A 159 -27.42 -18.32 -10.54
N ASN A 160 -27.38 -17.10 -11.09
CA ASN A 160 -28.02 -16.75 -12.36
C ASN A 160 -26.96 -16.59 -13.48
N ALA A 161 -27.42 -16.38 -14.72
CA ALA A 161 -26.53 -16.27 -15.88
C ALA A 161 -25.50 -15.13 -15.75
N ILE A 162 -25.89 -14.00 -15.16
CA ILE A 162 -24.99 -12.85 -14.94
C ILE A 162 -23.93 -13.23 -13.90
N CYS A 163 -24.37 -13.78 -12.77
CA CYS A 163 -23.49 -14.26 -11.69
C CYS A 163 -22.46 -15.26 -12.23
N ARG A 164 -22.89 -16.28 -12.99
CA ARG A 164 -21.99 -17.27 -13.60
C ARG A 164 -20.96 -16.63 -14.54
N SER A 165 -21.39 -15.68 -15.37
CA SER A 165 -20.47 -14.95 -16.27
C SER A 165 -19.38 -14.22 -15.49
N ILE A 166 -19.75 -13.48 -14.45
CA ILE A 166 -18.80 -12.71 -13.61
C ILE A 166 -17.87 -13.63 -12.81
N LEU A 167 -18.40 -14.69 -12.19
CA LEU A 167 -17.59 -15.65 -11.42
C LEU A 167 -16.59 -16.39 -12.33
N ALA A 168 -16.99 -16.76 -13.55
CA ALA A 168 -16.10 -17.39 -14.52
C ALA A 168 -15.00 -16.41 -15.00
N GLN A 169 -15.33 -15.14 -15.23
CA GLN A 169 -14.33 -14.11 -15.56
C GLN A 169 -13.31 -13.94 -14.43
N ALA A 170 -13.75 -13.87 -13.18
CA ALA A 170 -12.85 -13.73 -12.03
C ALA A 170 -11.93 -14.96 -11.86
N ALA A 171 -12.49 -16.17 -11.98
CA ALA A 171 -11.73 -17.42 -11.96
C ALA A 171 -10.67 -17.47 -13.09
N GLY A 172 -11.05 -17.08 -14.31
CA GLY A 172 -10.13 -16.99 -15.44
C GLY A 172 -9.04 -15.94 -15.25
N ALA A 173 -9.39 -14.77 -14.70
CA ALA A 173 -8.47 -13.67 -14.47
C ALA A 173 -7.39 -14.04 -13.45
N VAL A 174 -7.77 -14.59 -12.29
CA VAL A 174 -6.78 -15.00 -11.27
C VAL A 174 -5.91 -16.16 -11.76
N LEU A 175 -6.48 -17.13 -12.46
CA LEU A 175 -5.73 -18.26 -13.01
C LEU A 175 -4.76 -17.81 -14.11
N GLY A 176 -5.19 -16.94 -15.00
CA GLY A 176 -4.36 -16.34 -16.03
C GLY A 176 -3.21 -15.52 -15.43
N ALA A 177 -3.50 -14.69 -14.43
CA ALA A 177 -2.49 -13.94 -13.69
C ALA A 177 -1.45 -14.87 -13.04
N CYS A 178 -1.87 -15.98 -12.42
CA CYS A 178 -0.95 -16.96 -11.84
C CYS A 178 -0.06 -17.65 -12.87
N ARG A 179 -0.51 -17.78 -14.12
CA ARG A 179 0.29 -18.35 -15.22
C ARG A 179 1.29 -17.35 -15.80
N ALA A 180 0.92 -16.07 -15.78
CA ALA A 180 1.68 -14.98 -16.38
C ALA A 180 2.61 -14.26 -15.38
N VAL A 181 2.45 -14.50 -14.08
CA VAL A 181 3.23 -13.84 -13.04
C VAL A 181 4.73 -14.03 -13.29
N GLN A 182 5.45 -12.93 -13.23
CA GLN A 182 6.91 -12.92 -13.23
C GLN A 182 7.35 -12.61 -11.81
N ALA A 183 8.23 -13.45 -11.25
CA ALA A 183 8.78 -13.18 -9.94
C ALA A 183 9.55 -11.86 -9.99
N LEU A 184 9.37 -11.01 -8.97
CA LEU A 184 10.19 -9.81 -8.81
C LEU A 184 11.67 -10.23 -8.76
N PRO A 185 12.53 -9.76 -9.68
CA PRO A 185 13.92 -10.16 -9.73
C PRO A 185 14.62 -9.84 -8.40
N GLN A 186 15.52 -10.73 -7.97
CA GLN A 186 16.30 -10.58 -6.74
C GLN A 186 17.79 -10.36 -7.02
N GLU A 187 18.14 -10.16 -8.29
CA GLU A 187 19.52 -10.05 -8.76
C GLU A 187 20.19 -8.79 -8.21
N ARG A 188 19.50 -7.66 -8.25
CA ARG A 188 19.96 -6.37 -7.71
C ARG A 188 19.21 -5.99 -6.44
N PRO A 189 19.88 -5.36 -5.45
CA PRO A 189 19.19 -4.74 -4.32
C PRO A 189 18.23 -3.65 -4.78
N LEU A 190 17.00 -3.65 -4.26
CA LEU A 190 15.94 -2.73 -4.65
C LEU A 190 15.96 -1.46 -3.77
N VAL A 191 15.94 -0.29 -4.41
CA VAL A 191 15.74 1.02 -3.77
C VAL A 191 14.37 1.57 -4.18
N ALA A 192 13.59 1.97 -3.19
CA ALA A 192 12.32 2.65 -3.43
C ALA A 192 12.52 4.18 -3.37
N ILE A 193 11.87 4.93 -4.26
CA ILE A 193 11.83 6.40 -4.23
C ILE A 193 10.36 6.83 -4.21
N SER A 194 9.92 7.58 -3.21
CA SER A 194 8.61 8.25 -3.24
C SER A 194 8.71 9.56 -4.04
N SER A 195 7.71 9.87 -4.87
CA SER A 195 7.67 11.10 -5.69
C SER A 195 6.26 11.45 -6.15
N LEU A 196 6.08 12.68 -6.62
CA LEU A 196 4.99 13.10 -7.51
C LEU A 196 5.47 13.11 -8.97
N GLY A 197 4.61 13.52 -9.90
CA GLY A 197 4.98 13.73 -11.30
C GLY A 197 6.08 14.78 -11.47
N SER A 198 6.83 14.70 -12.58
CA SER A 198 7.99 15.59 -12.88
C SER A 198 7.64 17.06 -13.06
N SER A 199 6.36 17.37 -13.23
CA SER A 199 5.84 18.73 -13.18
C SER A 199 5.92 19.33 -11.77
N ASN A 200 5.92 18.51 -10.71
CA ASN A 200 6.01 18.92 -9.32
C ASN A 200 7.35 18.57 -8.67
N LEU A 201 7.80 17.30 -8.74
CA LEU A 201 9.06 16.83 -8.13
C LEU A 201 9.98 16.22 -9.19
N ARG A 202 11.26 16.63 -9.26
CA ARG A 202 12.19 16.30 -10.35
C ARG A 202 13.41 15.47 -9.95
N TYR A 203 13.67 15.31 -8.64
CA TYR A 203 14.85 14.62 -8.15
C TYR A 203 14.97 13.16 -8.63
N MET A 204 13.86 12.50 -8.98
CA MET A 204 13.90 11.13 -9.49
C MET A 204 14.61 11.01 -10.84
N LEU A 205 14.64 12.08 -11.65
CA LEU A 205 15.27 12.11 -12.97
C LEU A 205 16.80 11.89 -12.89
N PRO A 206 17.55 12.58 -12.00
CA PRO A 206 18.96 12.26 -11.77
C PRO A 206 19.18 11.06 -10.83
N LEU A 207 18.35 10.87 -9.80
CA LEU A 207 18.58 9.81 -8.79
C LEU A 207 18.48 8.40 -9.36
N LYS A 208 17.44 8.11 -10.16
CA LYS A 208 17.22 6.77 -10.71
C LYS A 208 18.41 6.26 -11.55
N PRO A 209 18.85 6.95 -12.61
CA PRO A 209 19.97 6.46 -13.41
C PRO A 209 21.28 6.39 -12.60
N ALA A 210 21.50 7.32 -11.67
CA ALA A 210 22.69 7.30 -10.81
C ALA A 210 22.74 6.05 -9.91
N LEU A 211 21.60 5.65 -9.34
CA LEU A 211 21.49 4.44 -8.51
C LEU A 211 21.56 3.16 -9.36
N GLU A 212 20.96 3.14 -10.56
CA GLU A 212 21.06 1.99 -11.47
C GLU A 212 22.50 1.74 -11.94
N GLN A 213 23.25 2.81 -12.23
CA GLN A 213 24.68 2.73 -12.55
C GLN A 213 25.51 2.16 -11.38
N ARG A 214 25.04 2.33 -10.14
CA ARG A 214 25.64 1.73 -8.94
C ARG A 214 25.21 0.26 -8.73
N GLY A 215 24.42 -0.33 -9.62
CA GLY A 215 24.00 -1.73 -9.55
C GLY A 215 22.75 -1.98 -8.68
N TYR A 216 21.91 -0.97 -8.47
CA TYR A 216 20.62 -1.12 -7.80
C TYR A 216 19.49 -1.30 -8.82
N GLU A 217 18.43 -2.00 -8.42
CA GLU A 217 17.11 -1.86 -9.05
C GLU A 217 16.40 -0.69 -8.39
N VAL A 218 15.70 0.16 -9.16
CA VAL A 218 15.12 1.40 -8.62
C VAL A 218 13.67 1.53 -9.05
N ALA A 219 12.78 1.48 -8.07
CA ALA A 219 11.35 1.69 -8.26
C ALA A 219 10.93 3.06 -7.73
N VAL A 220 10.25 3.84 -8.57
CA VAL A 220 9.67 5.14 -8.19
C VAL A 220 8.17 4.97 -7.98
N PHE A 221 7.68 5.38 -6.82
CA PHE A 221 6.29 5.23 -6.41
C PHE A 221 5.59 6.58 -6.34
N HIS A 222 4.40 6.66 -6.94
CA HIS A 222 3.61 7.87 -6.96
C HIS A 222 2.88 8.08 -5.63
N SER A 223 3.19 9.17 -4.93
CA SER A 223 2.66 9.46 -3.59
C SER A 223 1.23 10.03 -3.59
N THR A 224 0.27 9.25 -4.09
CA THR A 224 -1.17 9.56 -4.08
C THR A 224 -2.00 8.50 -3.34
N GLY A 225 -1.45 7.95 -2.27
CA GLY A 225 -2.06 6.94 -1.40
C GLY A 225 -1.46 5.55 -1.61
N MET A 226 -1.77 4.92 -2.76
CA MET A 226 -1.34 3.54 -3.03
C MET A 226 0.17 3.37 -3.21
N GLY A 227 0.88 4.41 -3.68
CA GLY A 227 2.33 4.35 -3.87
C GLY A 227 3.07 4.25 -2.54
N GLY A 228 2.72 5.08 -1.56
CA GLY A 228 3.26 4.95 -0.20
C GLY A 228 2.95 3.59 0.43
N GLN A 229 1.72 3.08 0.27
CA GLN A 229 1.36 1.74 0.76
C GLN A 229 2.22 0.64 0.15
N ALA A 230 2.55 0.73 -1.15
CA ALA A 230 3.43 -0.22 -1.81
C ALA A 230 4.85 -0.19 -1.23
N ILE A 231 5.37 1.00 -0.89
CA ILE A 231 6.65 1.13 -0.19
C ILE A 231 6.59 0.43 1.18
N GLU A 232 5.57 0.73 1.99
CA GLU A 232 5.42 0.11 3.33
C GLU A 232 5.28 -1.42 3.23
N ALA A 233 4.52 -1.92 2.25
CA ALA A 233 4.35 -3.36 2.01
C ALA A 233 5.66 -4.05 1.59
N LEU A 234 6.43 -3.44 0.69
CA LEU A 234 7.74 -3.96 0.29
C LEU A 234 8.76 -3.92 1.43
N ALA A 235 8.72 -2.87 2.26
CA ALA A 235 9.53 -2.76 3.48
C ALA A 235 9.17 -3.87 4.48
N ALA A 236 7.87 -4.11 4.73
CA ALA A 236 7.38 -5.18 5.61
C ALA A 236 7.87 -6.57 5.17
N GLN A 237 7.98 -6.77 3.85
CA GLN A 237 8.49 -8.00 3.23
C GLN A 237 10.03 -8.06 3.17
N LYS A 238 10.74 -7.07 3.74
CA LYS A 238 12.21 -6.94 3.73
C LYS A 238 12.80 -7.02 2.31
N ARG A 239 12.10 -6.45 1.34
CA ARG A 239 12.50 -6.46 -0.09
C ARG A 239 13.35 -5.26 -0.49
N LEU A 240 13.46 -4.25 0.37
CA LEU A 240 14.13 -2.98 0.08
C LEU A 240 15.50 -2.93 0.76
N ALA A 241 16.52 -2.55 -0.01
CA ALA A 241 17.86 -2.25 0.52
C ALA A 241 17.92 -0.85 1.15
N ALA A 242 17.14 0.09 0.61
CA ALA A 242 16.97 1.43 1.16
C ALA A 242 15.67 2.06 0.66
N VAL A 243 15.20 3.08 1.38
CA VAL A 243 14.04 3.90 0.99
C VAL A 243 14.47 5.36 0.90
N LEU A 244 14.31 5.96 -0.28
CA LEU A 244 14.41 7.40 -0.49
C LEU A 244 13.00 8.00 -0.41
N ASP A 245 12.60 8.33 0.81
CA ASP A 245 11.27 8.84 1.11
C ASP A 245 11.20 10.36 0.98
N LEU A 246 11.33 10.83 -0.26
CA LEU A 246 11.53 12.24 -0.59
C LEU A 246 10.23 13.00 -0.86
N CYS A 247 9.08 12.31 -0.84
CA CYS A 247 7.74 12.91 -0.91
C CYS A 247 6.87 12.46 0.27
N LEU A 248 6.46 13.41 1.11
CA LEU A 248 5.67 13.18 2.32
C LEU A 248 4.23 13.68 2.21
N GLN A 249 3.74 13.91 0.99
CA GLN A 249 2.37 14.37 0.74
C GLN A 249 1.33 13.47 1.41
N GLU A 250 1.51 12.14 1.36
CA GLU A 250 0.61 11.16 1.97
C GLU A 250 0.60 11.25 3.51
N VAL A 251 1.72 11.65 4.14
CA VAL A 251 1.77 11.89 5.59
C VAL A 251 1.00 13.15 5.93
N GLY A 252 1.20 14.24 5.17
CA GLY A 252 0.45 15.48 5.32
C GLY A 252 -1.06 15.27 5.17
N ASN A 253 -1.45 14.52 4.13
CA ASN A 253 -2.84 14.16 3.87
C ASN A 253 -3.47 13.38 5.02
N GLU A 254 -2.80 12.37 5.56
CA GLU A 254 -3.28 11.57 6.70
C GLU A 254 -3.51 12.44 7.94
N VAL A 255 -2.58 13.36 8.24
CA VAL A 255 -2.68 14.29 9.38
C VAL A 255 -3.94 15.15 9.32
N HIS A 256 -4.38 15.50 8.11
CA HIS A 256 -5.51 16.40 7.88
C HIS A 256 -6.77 15.68 7.37
N GLY A 257 -6.84 14.34 7.49
CA GLY A 257 -8.02 13.54 7.18
C GLY A 257 -8.39 13.49 5.69
N SER A 258 -7.40 13.66 4.81
CA SER A 258 -7.62 13.52 3.37
C SER A 258 -7.82 12.06 2.96
N VAL A 259 -8.62 11.84 1.91
CA VAL A 259 -8.80 10.51 1.30
C VAL A 259 -7.53 10.00 0.60
N VAL A 260 -6.60 10.88 0.26
CA VAL A 260 -5.38 10.55 -0.49
C VAL A 260 -4.31 10.14 0.52
N THR A 261 -4.53 9.00 1.15
CA THR A 261 -3.71 8.51 2.26
C THR A 261 -3.12 7.13 1.97
N SER A 262 -1.94 6.88 2.56
CA SER A 262 -1.32 5.56 2.62
C SER A 262 -1.58 4.83 3.93
N GLY A 263 -2.48 5.36 4.76
CA GLY A 263 -2.78 4.85 6.08
C GLY A 263 -1.81 5.32 7.17
N PRO A 264 -2.11 5.01 8.43
CA PRO A 264 -1.46 5.62 9.59
C PRO A 264 0.01 5.23 9.76
N ARG A 265 0.44 4.11 9.15
CA ARG A 265 1.82 3.60 9.23
C ARG A 265 2.77 4.19 8.20
N ARG A 266 2.30 5.08 7.32
CA ARG A 266 3.16 5.76 6.35
C ARG A 266 4.36 6.41 7.05
N LEU A 267 5.55 6.22 6.47
CA LEU A 267 6.88 6.65 6.94
C LEU A 267 7.50 5.76 8.04
N GLU A 268 6.79 4.77 8.59
CA GLU A 268 7.23 4.06 9.80
C GLU A 268 7.88 2.69 9.54
N THR A 269 7.46 1.93 8.52
CA THR A 269 7.83 0.50 8.41
C THR A 269 9.32 0.30 8.15
N ALA A 270 9.91 1.12 7.27
CA ALA A 270 11.34 1.04 6.94
C ALA A 270 12.20 1.25 8.20
N GLY A 271 12.00 2.37 8.89
CA GLY A 271 12.70 2.68 10.13
C GLY A 271 12.46 1.63 11.22
N ALA A 272 11.23 1.14 11.40
CA ALA A 272 10.90 0.12 12.40
C ALA A 272 11.59 -1.23 12.16
N LEU A 273 11.84 -1.59 10.90
CA LEU A 273 12.53 -2.82 10.49
C LEU A 273 14.04 -2.65 10.29
N GLY A 274 14.57 -1.44 10.51
CA GLY A 274 15.99 -1.15 10.38
C GLY A 274 16.46 -0.94 8.94
N ILE A 275 15.55 -0.78 7.98
CA ILE A 275 15.89 -0.49 6.58
C ILE A 275 16.35 0.97 6.50
N PRO A 276 17.53 1.26 5.93
CA PRO A 276 18.03 2.63 5.78
C PRO A 276 17.04 3.53 5.03
N GLN A 277 16.78 4.71 5.58
CA GLN A 277 15.77 5.63 5.07
C GLN A 277 16.29 7.07 4.97
N ILE A 278 16.31 7.63 3.76
CA ILE A 278 16.64 9.05 3.53
C ILE A 278 15.33 9.78 3.23
N VAL A 279 15.02 10.82 3.99
CA VAL A 279 13.71 11.48 4.02
C VAL A 279 13.84 12.95 3.64
N ALA A 280 12.86 13.50 2.92
CA ALA A 280 12.77 14.93 2.67
C ALA A 280 11.30 15.39 2.66
N PRO A 281 11.00 16.67 2.95
CA PRO A 281 9.63 17.15 3.11
C PRO A 281 8.87 17.37 1.78
N GLY A 282 9.21 16.65 0.71
CA GLY A 282 8.69 16.94 -0.62
C GLY A 282 7.16 16.94 -0.65
N ALA A 283 6.60 18.04 -1.13
CA ALA A 283 5.17 18.31 -1.21
C ALA A 283 4.39 18.25 0.13
N LEU A 284 5.02 18.15 1.29
CA LEU A 284 4.36 18.00 2.61
C LEU A 284 3.35 19.13 2.96
N ASP A 285 3.34 20.23 2.23
CA ASP A 285 2.60 21.45 2.54
C ASP A 285 1.23 21.59 1.88
N MET A 286 0.72 20.52 1.27
CA MET A 286 -0.58 20.51 0.59
C MET A 286 -1.52 19.47 1.19
N ILE A 287 -2.82 19.72 1.11
CA ILE A 287 -3.86 18.75 1.44
C ILE A 287 -4.60 18.40 0.15
N ASP A 288 -4.49 17.16 -0.29
CA ASP A 288 -5.20 16.66 -1.47
C ASP A 288 -6.65 16.34 -1.16
N MET A 289 -7.48 16.41 -2.20
CA MET A 289 -8.92 16.19 -2.11
C MET A 289 -9.50 15.80 -3.46
N GLN A 290 -10.70 15.22 -3.43
CA GLN A 290 -11.41 14.85 -4.64
C GLN A 290 -11.96 16.09 -5.35
N THR A 291 -11.51 16.36 -6.58
CA THR A 291 -12.01 17.51 -7.37
C THR A 291 -13.49 17.40 -7.72
N TRP A 292 -14.01 16.17 -7.81
CA TRP A 292 -15.41 15.92 -8.15
C TRP A 292 -16.38 16.12 -6.99
N LYS A 293 -15.88 16.36 -5.77
CA LYS A 293 -16.68 16.76 -4.61
C LYS A 293 -16.62 18.27 -4.40
N PRO A 294 -17.65 18.89 -3.79
CA PRO A 294 -17.56 20.26 -3.30
C PRO A 294 -16.38 20.42 -2.36
N ARG A 295 -15.71 21.57 -2.39
CA ARG A 295 -14.61 21.86 -1.48
C ARG A 295 -15.13 21.97 -0.05
N PRO A 296 -14.52 21.27 0.93
CA PRO A 296 -14.86 21.45 2.34
C PRO A 296 -14.75 22.92 2.78
N GLU A 297 -15.76 23.40 3.51
CA GLU A 297 -15.81 24.78 4.02
C GLU A 297 -14.59 25.11 4.90
N ALA A 298 -14.05 24.12 5.62
CA ALA A 298 -12.84 24.26 6.45
C ALA A 298 -11.60 24.74 5.68
N TYR A 299 -11.56 24.52 4.36
CA TYR A 299 -10.46 24.98 3.51
C TYR A 299 -10.64 26.42 3.00
N GLY A 300 -11.77 27.08 3.31
CA GLY A 300 -11.97 28.52 3.10
C GLY A 300 -11.57 28.98 1.70
N GLU A 301 -10.92 30.14 1.58
CA GLU A 301 -10.35 30.65 0.32
C GLU A 301 -8.85 30.35 0.16
N ARG A 302 -8.36 29.27 0.79
CA ARG A 302 -6.94 28.89 0.69
C ARG A 302 -6.54 28.72 -0.78
N PRO A 303 -5.26 28.99 -1.13
CA PRO A 303 -4.73 28.72 -2.46
C PRO A 303 -5.06 27.28 -2.87
N TYR A 304 -5.64 27.15 -4.06
CA TYR A 304 -6.23 25.92 -4.56
C TYR A 304 -5.67 25.61 -5.94
N HIS A 305 -5.30 24.35 -6.16
CA HIS A 305 -4.83 23.87 -7.44
C HIS A 305 -5.63 22.62 -7.86
N ALA A 306 -6.47 22.75 -8.88
CA ALA A 306 -7.09 21.59 -9.53
C ALA A 306 -6.11 20.96 -10.51
N HIS A 307 -5.56 19.80 -10.16
CA HIS A 307 -4.64 19.10 -11.05
C HIS A 307 -5.40 18.41 -12.21
N ASN A 308 -6.49 17.71 -11.90
CA ASN A 308 -7.38 17.12 -12.90
C ASN A 308 -8.78 16.89 -12.32
N ARG A 309 -9.65 16.10 -12.98
CA ARG A 309 -11.03 15.82 -12.54
C ARG A 309 -11.13 14.90 -11.32
N LEU A 310 -10.02 14.31 -10.87
CA LEU A 310 -9.96 13.35 -9.78
C LEU A 310 -9.29 13.94 -8.54
N ILE A 311 -8.27 14.78 -8.70
CA ILE A 311 -7.46 15.31 -7.59
C ILE A 311 -7.19 16.81 -7.72
N ALA A 312 -7.35 17.50 -6.59
CA ALA A 312 -6.99 18.88 -6.37
C ALA A 312 -6.32 19.01 -5.00
N SER A 313 -5.61 20.12 -4.78
CA SER A 313 -4.90 20.36 -3.53
C SER A 313 -5.17 21.77 -3.03
N VAL A 314 -5.20 21.94 -1.71
CA VAL A 314 -5.15 23.25 -1.05
C VAL A 314 -3.85 23.38 -0.27
N SER A 315 -3.31 24.59 -0.15
CA SER A 315 -2.16 24.82 0.73
C SER A 315 -2.55 24.65 2.19
N MET A 316 -1.67 24.00 2.96
CA MET A 316 -1.74 24.01 4.42
C MET A 316 -1.48 25.41 4.96
N THR A 317 -2.18 25.76 6.03
CA THR A 317 -1.86 26.93 6.86
C THR A 317 -0.53 26.73 7.60
N PRO A 318 0.11 27.80 8.11
CA PRO A 318 1.32 27.65 8.90
C PRO A 318 1.18 26.69 10.08
N GLU A 319 0.03 26.64 10.75
CA GLU A 319 -0.18 25.73 11.89
C GLU A 319 -0.32 24.26 11.46
N GLU A 320 -1.06 24.00 10.38
CA GLU A 320 -1.17 22.67 9.78
C GLU A 320 0.18 22.15 9.29
N ARG A 321 1.05 23.04 8.77
CA ARG A 321 2.44 22.73 8.40
C ARG A 321 3.28 22.36 9.62
N ARG A 322 3.14 23.08 10.75
CA ARG A 322 3.81 22.71 12.01
C ARG A 322 3.33 21.37 12.54
N GLN A 323 2.02 21.10 12.47
CA GLN A 323 1.45 19.83 12.89
C GLN A 323 2.00 18.67 12.06
N ALA A 324 2.03 18.80 10.73
CA ALA A 324 2.62 17.81 9.83
C ALA A 324 4.11 17.57 10.14
N ALA A 325 4.88 18.64 10.36
CA ALA A 325 6.29 18.55 10.75
C ALA A 325 6.51 17.79 12.08
N ARG A 326 5.67 18.02 13.10
CA ARG A 326 5.72 17.28 14.37
C ARG A 326 5.47 15.80 14.15
N VAL A 327 4.45 15.45 13.37
CA VAL A 327 4.11 14.05 13.06
C VAL A 327 5.26 13.36 12.31
N VAL A 328 5.90 14.04 11.35
CA VAL A 328 7.10 13.52 10.68
C VAL A 328 8.22 13.25 11.69
N GLY A 329 8.53 14.22 12.57
CA GLY A 329 9.54 14.04 13.61
C GLY A 329 9.25 12.86 14.55
N ASP A 330 8.01 12.76 15.04
CA ASP A 330 7.57 11.69 15.95
C ASP A 330 7.66 10.30 15.30
N LYS A 331 7.34 10.20 14.01
CA LYS A 331 7.45 8.95 13.24
C LYS A 331 8.91 8.53 13.07
N LEU A 332 9.77 9.46 12.64
CA LEU A 332 11.20 9.16 12.42
C LEU A 332 11.95 8.85 13.72
N ALA A 333 11.56 9.46 14.84
CA ALA A 333 12.16 9.20 16.15
C ALA A 333 11.99 7.74 16.63
N ARG A 334 11.05 6.98 16.06
CA ARG A 334 10.80 5.57 16.37
C ARG A 334 11.66 4.61 15.55
N ALA A 335 12.44 5.12 14.60
CA ALA A 335 13.27 4.29 13.74
C ALA A 335 14.35 3.56 14.56
N LYS A 336 14.59 2.30 14.19
CA LYS A 336 15.64 1.43 14.75
C LYS A 336 16.86 1.32 13.84
N GLY A 337 16.74 1.76 12.58
CA GLY A 337 17.81 1.77 11.59
C GLY A 337 18.33 3.17 11.26
N PRO A 338 19.27 3.28 10.31
CA PRO A 338 19.80 4.56 9.84
C PRO A 338 18.71 5.41 9.20
N VAL A 339 18.54 6.63 9.70
CA VAL A 339 17.63 7.62 9.11
C VAL A 339 18.36 8.94 8.93
N ALA A 340 18.19 9.55 7.75
CA ALA A 340 18.64 10.90 7.45
C ALA A 340 17.45 11.74 6.97
N PHE A 341 17.39 13.00 7.39
CA PHE A 341 16.43 13.98 6.92
C PHE A 341 17.16 15.11 6.20
N VAL A 342 16.81 15.32 4.94
CA VAL A 342 17.39 16.36 4.08
C VAL A 342 16.36 17.48 3.89
N LEU A 343 16.63 18.65 4.44
CA LEU A 343 15.77 19.82 4.35
C LEU A 343 16.27 20.78 3.23
N PRO A 344 15.57 20.86 2.08
CA PRO A 344 15.87 21.85 1.05
C PRO A 344 15.30 23.21 1.44
N ARG A 345 16.16 24.21 1.63
CA ARG A 345 15.77 25.54 2.13
C ARG A 345 15.06 26.42 1.09
N GLY A 346 15.23 26.10 -0.20
CA GLY A 346 14.71 26.90 -1.32
C GLY A 346 13.31 26.51 -1.82
N GLY A 347 12.66 25.52 -1.21
CA GLY A 347 11.35 25.02 -1.62
C GLY A 347 11.30 23.49 -1.64
N ILE A 348 10.11 22.94 -1.41
CA ILE A 348 9.81 21.52 -1.23
C ILE A 348 8.93 20.95 -2.34
N GLN A 349 8.44 21.76 -3.29
CA GLN A 349 7.65 21.28 -4.43
C GLN A 349 7.56 22.32 -5.56
N GLY A 350 7.32 21.89 -6.81
CA GLY A 350 7.46 22.75 -7.99
C GLY A 350 6.58 24.02 -8.05
N TRP A 351 5.48 24.04 -7.31
CA TRP A 351 4.52 25.15 -7.23
C TRP A 351 4.75 26.11 -6.05
N ASP A 352 5.79 25.92 -5.24
CA ASP A 352 6.17 26.85 -4.16
C ASP A 352 7.28 27.84 -4.56
N ARG A 353 7.64 27.89 -5.84
CA ARG A 353 8.57 28.89 -6.38
C ARG A 353 7.91 30.24 -6.53
N GLU A 354 8.71 31.31 -6.47
CA GLU A 354 8.22 32.67 -6.73
C GLU A 354 7.43 32.75 -8.06
N GLY A 355 6.24 33.34 -8.01
CA GLY A 355 5.32 33.44 -9.14
C GLY A 355 4.43 32.20 -9.40
N GLN A 356 4.60 31.11 -8.65
CA GLN A 356 3.73 29.93 -8.73
C GLN A 356 2.52 30.02 -7.79
N PRO A 357 1.42 29.28 -8.05
CA PRO A 357 0.17 29.42 -7.32
C PRO A 357 0.24 29.12 -5.82
N LEU A 358 1.21 28.31 -5.37
CA LEU A 358 1.34 27.88 -3.98
C LEU A 358 2.59 28.48 -3.29
N HIS A 359 3.16 29.56 -3.84
CA HIS A 359 4.28 30.25 -3.23
C HIS A 359 3.87 30.93 -1.92
N ASP A 360 4.27 30.35 -0.79
CA ASP A 360 4.05 30.89 0.54
C ASP A 360 5.36 30.84 1.36
N PRO A 361 6.20 31.89 1.27
CA PRO A 361 7.48 31.93 1.98
C PRO A 361 7.32 31.96 3.50
N GLN A 362 6.22 32.50 4.03
CA GLN A 362 5.99 32.58 5.47
C GLN A 362 5.66 31.20 6.04
N GLY A 363 4.74 30.46 5.40
CA GLY A 363 4.43 29.12 5.86
C GLY A 363 5.54 28.11 5.56
N LEU A 364 6.35 28.30 4.50
CA LEU A 364 7.57 27.51 4.29
C LEU A 364 8.58 27.72 5.43
N ALA A 365 8.82 28.98 5.83
CA ALA A 365 9.67 29.29 6.97
C ALA A 365 9.14 28.68 8.29
N ALA A 366 7.82 28.70 8.50
CA ALA A 366 7.18 28.07 9.65
C ALA A 366 7.36 26.54 9.65
N MET A 367 7.24 25.89 8.48
CA MET A 367 7.50 24.46 8.35
C MET A 367 8.97 24.12 8.63
N HIS A 368 9.91 24.90 8.08
CA HIS A 368 11.35 24.69 8.30
C HIS A 368 11.72 24.78 9.78
N GLU A 369 11.21 25.79 10.49
CA GLU A 369 11.43 25.94 11.93
C GLU A 369 10.88 24.73 12.71
N ALA A 370 9.65 24.32 12.41
CA ALA A 370 9.05 23.16 13.06
C ALA A 370 9.79 21.85 12.78
N LEU A 371 10.26 21.62 11.54
CA LEU A 371 11.03 20.44 11.18
C LEU A 371 12.37 20.38 11.93
N ARG A 372 13.07 21.51 12.08
CA ARG A 372 14.30 21.58 12.90
C ARG A 372 14.06 21.21 14.36
N GLY A 373 12.91 21.61 14.92
CA GLY A 373 12.55 21.28 16.31
C GLY A 373 12.02 19.86 16.51
N ALA A 374 11.38 19.30 15.48
CA ALA A 374 10.71 17.99 15.52
C ALA A 374 11.64 16.83 15.16
N VAL A 375 12.51 17.00 14.16
CA VAL A 375 13.46 15.96 13.75
C VAL A 375 14.65 15.97 14.70
N ARG A 376 14.78 14.91 15.49
CA ARG A 376 15.79 14.78 16.56
C ARG A 376 16.60 13.51 16.37
N SER A 377 17.72 13.42 17.09
CA SER A 377 18.49 12.18 17.24
C SER A 377 17.55 11.00 17.56
N PRO A 378 17.68 9.83 16.90
CA PRO A 378 18.85 9.36 16.13
C PRO A 378 18.91 9.79 14.65
N VAL A 379 18.00 10.65 14.18
CA VAL A 379 17.95 11.08 12.78
C VAL A 379 19.10 12.04 12.46
N GLU A 380 19.87 11.75 11.41
CA GLU A 380 20.86 12.68 10.86
C GLU A 380 20.13 13.81 10.13
N PHE A 381 20.33 15.06 10.54
CA PHE A 381 19.66 16.21 9.92
C PHE A 381 20.64 17.00 9.05
N SER A 382 20.30 17.20 7.78
CA SER A 382 21.09 17.97 6.82
C SER A 382 20.23 19.06 6.19
N GLU A 383 20.76 20.28 6.10
CA GLU A 383 20.13 21.37 5.36
C GLU A 383 20.88 21.62 4.05
N VAL A 384 20.13 21.85 2.97
CA VAL A 384 20.69 22.15 1.65
C VAL A 384 20.18 23.52 1.23
N ASP A 385 21.08 24.43 0.86
CA ASP A 385 20.73 25.75 0.32
C ASP A 385 20.33 25.65 -1.15
N ALA A 386 19.25 24.91 -1.40
CA ALA A 386 18.69 24.65 -2.71
C ALA A 386 17.20 24.35 -2.61
N HIS A 387 16.48 24.42 -3.72
CA HIS A 387 15.14 23.87 -3.83
C HIS A 387 15.23 22.35 -4.04
N ILE A 388 14.22 21.59 -3.60
CA ILE A 388 14.13 20.12 -3.78
C ILE A 388 14.29 19.65 -5.25
N ASN A 389 14.06 20.54 -6.21
CA ASN A 389 14.10 20.25 -7.64
C ASN A 389 15.43 20.65 -8.31
N ASP A 390 16.35 21.23 -7.54
CA ASP A 390 17.68 21.62 -8.02
C ASP A 390 18.66 20.44 -7.86
N ALA A 391 19.69 20.39 -8.70
CA ALA A 391 20.66 19.29 -8.71
C ALA A 391 21.34 19.05 -7.36
N ALA A 392 21.67 20.14 -6.64
CA ALA A 392 22.33 20.09 -5.34
C ALA A 392 21.56 19.27 -4.29
N PHE A 393 20.23 19.22 -4.36
CA PHE A 393 19.42 18.37 -3.49
C PHE A 393 19.64 16.89 -3.80
N ALA A 394 19.54 16.49 -5.08
CA ALA A 394 19.78 15.12 -5.50
C ALA A 394 21.22 14.66 -5.21
N ASP A 395 22.20 15.55 -5.43
CA ASP A 395 23.62 15.28 -5.12
C ASP A 395 23.83 15.03 -3.62
N THR A 396 23.16 15.79 -2.75
CA THR A 396 23.21 15.58 -1.30
C THR A 396 22.62 14.23 -0.89
N VAL A 397 21.47 13.86 -1.48
CA VAL A 397 20.84 12.54 -1.24
C VAL A 397 21.77 11.40 -1.68
N LEU A 398 22.40 11.51 -2.85
CA LEU A 398 23.36 10.51 -3.32
C LEU A 398 24.61 10.44 -2.43
N ALA A 399 25.13 11.57 -1.96
CA ALA A 399 26.28 11.59 -1.07
C ALA A 399 25.99 10.85 0.26
N ILE A 400 24.81 11.07 0.84
CA ILE A 400 24.36 10.35 2.04
C ILE A 400 24.23 8.84 1.74
N PHE A 401 23.60 8.50 0.61
CA PHE A 401 23.42 7.12 0.17
C PHE A 401 24.78 6.40 0.00
N ASP A 402 25.70 6.99 -0.75
CA ASP A 402 27.03 6.43 -1.05
C ASP A 402 27.86 6.26 0.23
N ARG A 403 27.79 7.23 1.16
CA ARG A 403 28.43 7.13 2.47
C ARG A 403 27.85 5.96 3.27
N TRP A 404 26.53 5.77 3.28
CA TRP A 404 25.91 4.64 3.97
C TRP A 404 26.24 3.29 3.32
N VAL A 405 26.46 3.22 2.01
CA VAL A 405 27.00 2.03 1.35
C VAL A 405 28.43 1.76 1.84
N ALA A 406 29.29 2.77 1.88
CA ALA A 406 30.67 2.64 2.36
C ALA A 406 30.77 2.24 3.84
N GLU A 407 29.82 2.70 4.66
CA GLU A 407 29.69 2.32 6.08
C GLU A 407 29.03 0.94 6.29
N GLY A 408 28.61 0.26 5.22
CA GLY A 408 27.95 -1.05 5.30
C GLY A 408 26.52 -1.01 5.83
N LYS A 409 25.89 0.17 5.87
CA LYS A 409 24.48 0.35 6.27
C LYS A 409 23.51 -0.05 5.17
N ILE A 410 23.87 0.22 3.91
CA ILE A 410 23.15 -0.23 2.72
C ILE A 410 23.98 -1.32 2.04
N ALA A 411 23.36 -2.41 1.62
CA ALA A 411 24.02 -3.46 0.86
C ALA A 411 24.60 -2.89 -0.47
N PRO A 412 25.84 -3.25 -0.87
CA PRO A 412 26.41 -2.76 -2.11
C PRO A 412 25.60 -3.23 -3.31
N GLY A 413 25.54 -2.40 -4.35
CA GLY A 413 24.89 -2.75 -5.60
C GLY A 413 25.61 -3.88 -6.35
N LYS A 414 24.92 -4.46 -7.33
CA LYS A 414 25.40 -5.61 -8.11
C LYS A 414 25.35 -5.30 -9.60
N GLU A 415 26.48 -5.50 -10.28
CA GLU A 415 26.50 -5.50 -11.74
C GLU A 415 25.77 -6.74 -12.27
N LEU A 416 25.11 -6.60 -13.43
CA LEU A 416 24.57 -7.77 -14.12
C LEU A 416 25.74 -8.40 -14.88
N ALA A 417 25.93 -9.71 -14.69
CA ALA A 417 26.97 -10.49 -15.35
C ALA A 417 26.76 -10.59 -16.86
#